data_AF-A0A0F9L6G9-F1
#
_entry.id   AF-A0A0F9L6G9-F1
#
_cell.length_a   1.000
_cell.length_b   1.000
_cell.length_c   1.000
_cell.angle_alpha   90.00
_cell.angle_beta   90.00
_cell.angle_gamma   90.00
#
_symmetry.space_group_name_H-M   'P 1'
#
loop_
_entity.id
_entity.type
_entity.pdbx_description
1 polymer ?
#
loop_
_entity_poly.entity_id
_entity_poly.type
_entity_poly.pdbx_seq_one_letter_code
_entity_poly.pdbx_strand_id
1 'polypeptide(L)'
;MKKYRIDLTEYDVEVQEQTKNKEGEGFHLETVNKPYPLVKNLSDWLRSPGWDNGTEAMDAYMLARQFKSCKEDFIELNEAELKLLKKVMDKLIAQEEDPARGIIPLGGAIHEECICRVYDAKEV
;
A
#
# COMPACT_ATOMS: atom_id res chain seq x y z
N MET A 1 25.51 -1.55 7.33
CA MET A 1 24.23 -0.81 7.48
C MET A 1 23.13 -1.84 7.48
N LYS A 2 22.24 -1.83 8.48
CA LYS A 2 21.19 -2.85 8.62
C LYS A 2 20.26 -2.84 7.41
N LYS A 3 19.85 -4.02 6.96
CA LYS A 3 18.88 -4.22 5.89
C LYS A 3 17.64 -4.88 6.47
N TYR A 4 16.50 -4.57 5.90
CA TYR A 4 15.20 -5.08 6.32
C TYR A 4 14.48 -5.60 5.09
N ARG A 5 14.01 -6.84 5.16
CA ARG A 5 13.32 -7.49 4.05
C ARG A 5 11.81 -7.32 4.20
N ILE A 6 11.16 -6.85 3.14
CA ILE A 6 9.70 -6.82 2.99
C ILE A 6 9.32 -7.85 1.93
N ASP A 7 8.36 -8.71 2.26
CA ASP A 7 7.76 -9.67 1.34
C ASP A 7 6.78 -8.98 0.38
N LEU A 8 7.01 -9.17 -0.92
CA LEU A 8 6.22 -8.63 -2.03
C LEU A 8 5.43 -9.70 -2.80
N THR A 9 5.40 -10.94 -2.30
CA THR A 9 4.65 -12.05 -2.90
C THR A 9 3.19 -11.67 -3.12
N GLU A 10 2.67 -11.97 -4.31
CA GLU A 10 1.28 -11.68 -4.67
C GLU A 10 0.30 -12.42 -3.74
N TYR A 11 -0.82 -11.77 -3.42
CA TYR A 11 -1.91 -12.36 -2.67
C TYR A 11 -3.24 -11.73 -3.11
N ASP A 12 -4.32 -12.46 -2.92
CA ASP A 12 -5.67 -11.99 -3.23
C ASP A 12 -6.35 -11.42 -1.99
N VAL A 13 -7.25 -10.47 -2.21
CA VAL A 13 -8.14 -9.91 -1.19
C VAL A 13 -9.59 -10.00 -1.64
N GLU A 14 -10.47 -10.19 -0.67
CA GLU A 14 -11.92 -10.14 -0.88
C GLU A 14 -12.38 -8.68 -0.97
N VAL A 15 -13.03 -8.32 -2.08
CA VAL A 15 -13.63 -7.00 -2.28
C VAL A 15 -15.08 -7.13 -2.70
N GLN A 16 -15.92 -6.18 -2.28
CA GLN A 16 -17.31 -6.11 -2.73
C GLN A 16 -17.41 -5.28 -4.01
N GLU A 17 -17.97 -5.85 -5.06
CA GLU A 17 -18.21 -5.15 -6.32
C GLU A 17 -19.68 -5.17 -6.72
N GLN A 18 -20.11 -4.12 -7.40
CA GLN A 18 -21.44 -4.07 -8.00
C GLN A 18 -21.43 -4.80 -9.34
N THR A 19 -21.98 -6.02 -9.35
CA THR A 19 -22.14 -6.80 -10.57
C THR A 19 -23.56 -6.63 -11.13
N LYS A 20 -23.69 -6.54 -12.46
CA LYS A 20 -25.01 -6.55 -13.11
C LYS A 20 -25.63 -7.93 -13.01
N ASN A 21 -26.91 -7.99 -12.66
CA ASN A 21 -27.65 -9.25 -12.71
C ASN A 21 -27.65 -9.83 -14.13
N LYS A 22 -27.58 -11.17 -14.26
CA LYS A 22 -27.57 -11.87 -15.56
C LYS A 22 -28.81 -11.58 -16.43
N GLU A 23 -29.85 -11.01 -15.83
CA GLU A 23 -31.13 -10.65 -16.47
C GLU A 23 -31.29 -9.14 -16.73
N GLY A 24 -30.27 -8.31 -16.42
CA GLY A 24 -30.26 -6.88 -16.78
C GLY A 24 -31.09 -5.94 -15.89
N GLU A 25 -31.78 -6.46 -14.87
CA GLU A 25 -32.75 -5.69 -14.05
C GLU A 25 -32.20 -5.10 -12.74
N GLY A 26 -30.87 -5.05 -12.53
CA GLY A 26 -30.31 -4.39 -11.35
C GLY A 26 -28.84 -4.67 -11.08
N PHE A 27 -28.31 -4.00 -10.06
CA PHE A 27 -26.97 -4.24 -9.51
C PHE A 27 -27.12 -5.01 -8.18
N HIS A 28 -26.23 -5.98 -7.95
CA HIS A 28 -26.07 -6.61 -6.64
C HIS A 28 -24.61 -6.53 -6.22
N LEU A 29 -24.37 -6.57 -4.91
CA LEU A 29 -23.03 -6.65 -4.35
C LEU A 29 -22.61 -8.12 -4.32
N GLU A 30 -21.50 -8.43 -4.99
CA GLU A 30 -20.87 -9.74 -4.99
C GLU A 30 -19.48 -9.61 -4.35
N THR A 31 -19.09 -10.60 -3.56
CA THR A 31 -17.72 -10.68 -3.01
C THR A 31 -16.85 -11.40 -4.01
N VAL A 32 -15.82 -10.72 -4.50
CA VAL A 32 -14.88 -11.25 -5.49
C VAL A 32 -13.46 -11.19 -4.94
N ASN A 33 -12.67 -12.23 -5.24
CA ASN A 33 -11.24 -12.24 -4.94
C ASN A 33 -10.49 -11.51 -6.06
N LYS A 34 -9.62 -10.57 -5.68
CA LYS A 34 -8.77 -9.85 -6.63
C LYS A 34 -7.32 -9.77 -6.14
N PRO A 35 -6.35 -9.82 -7.06
CA PRO A 35 -4.96 -9.59 -6.73
C PRO A 35 -4.78 -8.23 -6.07
N TYR A 36 -4.21 -8.23 -4.87
CA TYR A 36 -3.90 -7.00 -4.17
C TYR A 36 -2.72 -6.30 -4.84
N PRO A 37 -2.85 -5.03 -5.27
CA PRO A 37 -1.81 -4.34 -6.02
C PRO A 37 -0.69 -3.80 -5.11
N LEU A 38 -0.02 -4.69 -4.36
CA LEU A 38 0.92 -4.36 -3.28
C LEU A 38 2.01 -3.37 -3.71
N VAL A 39 2.79 -3.74 -4.72
CA VAL A 39 3.91 -2.93 -5.21
C VAL A 39 3.43 -1.57 -5.70
N LYS A 40 2.31 -1.54 -6.41
CA LYS A 40 1.71 -0.30 -6.92
C LYS A 40 1.27 0.60 -5.76
N ASN A 41 0.57 0.04 -4.78
CA ASN A 41 0.09 0.78 -3.62
C ASN A 41 1.24 1.39 -2.82
N LEU A 42 2.25 0.61 -2.44
CA LEU A 42 3.43 1.12 -1.72
C LEU A 42 4.14 2.23 -2.51
N SER A 43 4.28 2.04 -3.83
CA SER A 43 4.87 3.02 -4.73
C SER A 43 4.05 4.32 -4.81
N ASP A 44 2.73 4.22 -4.89
CA ASP A 44 1.84 5.38 -4.99
C ASP A 44 1.75 6.14 -3.66
N TRP A 45 1.70 5.43 -2.53
CA TRP A 45 1.67 6.04 -1.21
C TRP A 45 2.92 6.86 -0.93
N LEU A 46 4.10 6.34 -1.26
CA LEU A 46 5.37 7.09 -1.16
C LEU A 46 5.42 8.36 -2.04
N ARG A 47 4.55 8.48 -3.05
CA ARG A 47 4.42 9.70 -3.87
C ARG A 47 3.37 10.68 -3.33
N SER A 48 2.71 10.33 -2.22
CA SER A 48 1.71 11.21 -1.61
C SER A 48 2.35 12.51 -1.12
N PRO A 49 1.62 13.62 -1.19
CA PRO A 49 2.12 14.91 -0.72
C PRO A 49 2.21 14.98 0.81
N GLY A 50 2.96 15.97 1.28
CA GLY A 50 3.08 16.33 2.70
C GLY A 50 4.26 15.66 3.40
N TRP A 51 5.42 15.75 2.76
CA TRP A 51 6.75 15.55 3.35
C TRP A 51 7.23 16.83 4.03
N ASP A 52 8.08 16.70 5.05
CA ASP A 52 8.53 17.85 5.84
C ASP A 52 9.49 18.76 5.06
N ASN A 53 10.23 18.19 4.10
CA ASN A 53 11.18 18.92 3.27
C ASN A 53 11.43 18.22 1.92
N GLY A 54 12.14 18.91 1.03
CA GLY A 54 12.44 18.41 -0.32
C GLY A 54 13.37 17.19 -0.36
N THR A 55 14.23 17.00 0.65
CA THR A 55 15.11 15.83 0.74
C THR A 55 14.31 14.57 1.04
N GLU A 56 13.43 14.61 2.06
CA GLU A 56 12.54 13.48 2.35
C GLU A 56 11.62 13.16 1.17
N ALA A 57 11.09 14.18 0.49
CA ALA A 57 10.29 13.98 -0.70
C ALA A 57 11.08 13.29 -1.82
N MET A 58 12.33 13.71 -2.06
CA MET A 58 13.21 13.06 -3.03
C MET A 58 13.46 11.60 -2.66
N ASP A 59 13.84 11.33 -1.42
CA ASP A 59 14.15 9.97 -0.94
C ASP A 59 12.93 9.06 -1.06
N ALA A 60 11.74 9.55 -0.68
CA ALA A 60 10.49 8.82 -0.85
C ALA A 60 10.18 8.53 -2.33
N TYR A 61 10.42 9.49 -3.24
CA TYR A 61 10.22 9.28 -4.67
C TYR A 61 11.22 8.29 -5.27
N MET A 62 12.46 8.28 -4.78
CA MET A 62 13.47 7.31 -5.16
C MET A 62 13.10 5.91 -4.69
N LEU A 63 12.67 5.76 -3.44
CA LEU A 63 12.15 4.51 -2.90
C LEU A 63 10.92 4.03 -3.68
N ALA A 64 10.00 4.94 -4.02
CA ALA A 64 8.84 4.62 -4.83
C ALA A 64 9.23 4.07 -6.22
N ARG A 65 10.29 4.62 -6.84
CA ARG A 65 10.82 4.09 -8.10
C ARG A 65 11.41 2.70 -7.91
N GLN A 66 12.13 2.45 -6.82
CA GLN A 66 12.72 1.15 -6.49
C GLN A 66 11.64 0.07 -6.41
N PHE A 67 10.54 0.32 -5.67
CA PHE A 67 9.38 -0.56 -5.64
C PHE A 67 8.85 -0.87 -7.04
N LYS A 68 8.60 0.16 -7.85
CA LYS A 68 8.07 -0.02 -9.22
C LYS A 68 8.99 -0.85 -10.13
N SER A 69 10.30 -0.78 -9.90
CA SER A 69 11.30 -1.54 -10.66
C SER A 69 11.63 -2.92 -10.07
N CYS A 70 11.12 -3.24 -8.88
CA CYS A 70 11.36 -4.52 -8.22
C CYS A 70 10.61 -5.63 -8.99
N LYS A 71 11.34 -6.65 -9.42
CA LYS A 71 10.81 -7.82 -10.12
C LYS A 71 10.81 -9.08 -9.25
N GLU A 72 11.39 -8.97 -8.07
CA GLU A 72 11.50 -10.05 -7.10
C GLU A 72 10.26 -10.03 -6.20
N ASP A 73 10.04 -11.15 -5.51
CA ASP A 73 8.98 -11.31 -4.50
C ASP A 73 9.38 -10.69 -3.15
N PHE A 74 10.44 -9.89 -3.09
CA PHE A 74 10.86 -9.15 -1.91
C PHE A 74 11.63 -7.89 -2.27
N ILE A 75 11.77 -7.00 -1.29
CA ILE A 75 12.66 -5.85 -1.37
C ILE A 75 13.45 -5.69 -0.07
N GLU A 76 14.72 -5.35 -0.20
CA GLU A 76 15.58 -5.03 0.94
C GLU A 76 15.73 -3.52 1.08
N LEU A 77 15.22 -2.98 2.18
CA LEU A 77 15.32 -1.58 2.53
C LEU A 77 16.38 -1.38 3.59
N ASN A 78 17.07 -0.25 3.54
CA ASN A 78 17.84 0.20 4.67
C ASN A 78 16.95 0.82 5.76
N GLU A 79 17.52 1.12 6.92
CA GLU A 79 16.79 1.68 8.06
C GLU A 79 16.07 3.00 7.75
N ALA A 80 16.70 3.90 6.99
CA ALA A 80 16.10 5.18 6.61
C ALA A 80 14.94 5.00 5.62
N GLU A 81 15.11 4.12 4.63
CA GLU A 81 14.06 3.77 3.65
C GLU A 81 12.85 3.13 4.34
N LEU A 82 13.08 2.18 5.26
CA LEU A 82 12.00 1.56 6.03
C LEU A 82 11.27 2.59 6.90
N LYS A 83 12.02 3.51 7.53
CA LYS A 83 11.44 4.58 8.34
C LYS A 83 10.59 5.54 7.50
N LEU A 84 11.02 5.88 6.28
CA LEU A 84 10.23 6.69 5.34
C LEU A 84 8.93 5.99 4.94
N LEU A 85 9.00 4.69 4.65
CA LEU A 85 7.80 3.90 4.30
C LEU A 85 6.83 3.81 5.47
N LYS A 86 7.31 3.52 6.69
CA LYS A 86 6.46 3.50 7.88
C LYS A 86 5.85 4.87 8.17
N LYS A 87 6.61 5.96 8.02
CA LYS A 87 6.12 7.33 8.18
C LYS A 87 4.92 7.63 7.27
N VAL A 88 4.97 7.23 5.99
CA VAL A 88 3.84 7.47 5.08
C VAL A 88 2.64 6.58 5.39
N MET A 89 2.88 5.34 5.81
CA MET A 89 1.80 4.44 6.22
C MET A 89 1.12 4.90 7.50
N ASP A 90 1.87 5.32 8.52
CA ASP A 90 1.34 5.89 9.76
C ASP A 90 0.40 7.08 9.45
N LYS A 91 0.80 7.95 8.52
CA LYS A 91 -0.01 9.08 8.08
C LYS A 91 -1.31 8.64 7.39
N LEU A 92 -1.25 7.65 6.51
CA LEU A 92 -2.42 7.14 5.78
C LEU A 92 -3.34 6.28 6.66
N ILE A 93 -2.81 5.63 7.69
CA ILE A 93 -3.60 4.90 8.70
C ILE A 93 -4.31 5.89 9.61
N ALA A 94 -3.63 6.96 10.04
CA ALA A 94 -4.17 7.96 10.95
C ALA A 94 -5.06 9.02 10.27
N GLN A 95 -5.17 9.03 8.93
CA GLN A 95 -6.00 10.01 8.24
C GLN A 95 -7.47 9.81 8.60
N GLU A 96 -8.18 10.90 8.89
CA GLU A 96 -9.61 10.84 9.14
C GLU A 96 -10.35 10.45 7.86
N GLU A 97 -11.38 9.62 8.00
CA GLU A 97 -12.28 9.30 6.90
C GLU A 97 -13.02 10.57 6.45
N ASP A 98 -12.90 10.92 5.18
CA ASP A 98 -13.66 12.01 4.56
C ASP A 98 -14.25 11.51 3.24
N PRO A 99 -15.47 10.93 3.28
CA PRO A 99 -16.13 10.41 2.09
C PRO A 99 -16.43 11.50 1.05
N ALA A 100 -16.62 12.75 1.46
CA ALA A 100 -16.92 13.85 0.55
C ALA A 100 -15.73 14.20 -0.35
N ARG A 101 -14.51 13.94 0.13
CA ARG A 101 -13.27 14.12 -0.63
C ARG A 101 -12.70 12.81 -1.17
N GLY A 102 -13.39 11.69 -0.94
CA GLY A 102 -12.95 10.36 -1.32
C GLY A 102 -11.72 9.87 -0.53
N ILE A 103 -11.51 10.38 0.68
CA ILE A 103 -10.41 9.96 1.55
C ILE A 103 -10.89 8.78 2.39
N ILE A 104 -10.28 7.63 2.16
CA ILE A 104 -10.50 6.41 2.93
C ILE A 104 -9.20 6.08 3.65
N PRO A 105 -9.19 5.94 5.00
CA PRO A 105 -8.00 5.53 5.73
C PRO A 105 -7.47 4.19 5.24
N LEU A 106 -6.16 3.99 5.34
CA LEU A 106 -5.47 2.77 4.94
C LEU A 106 -5.79 1.55 5.83
N GLY A 107 -6.71 1.69 6.79
CA GLY A 107 -7.14 0.61 7.67
C GLY A 107 -8.13 -0.35 7.02
N GLY A 108 -8.31 -1.51 7.65
CA GLY A 108 -9.30 -2.52 7.27
C GLY A 108 -8.74 -3.74 6.57
N ALA A 109 -9.58 -4.76 6.41
CA ALA A 109 -9.21 -6.09 5.95
C ALA A 109 -8.50 -6.10 4.58
N ILE A 110 -8.83 -5.16 3.69
CA ILE A 110 -8.22 -5.06 2.35
C ILE A 110 -6.72 -4.76 2.42
N HIS A 111 -6.27 -3.99 3.42
CA HIS A 111 -4.89 -3.53 3.53
C HIS A 111 -4.11 -4.23 4.66
N GLU A 112 -4.76 -5.06 5.47
CA GLU A 112 -4.20 -5.68 6.68
C GLU A 112 -2.87 -6.38 6.41
N GLU A 113 -2.84 -7.30 5.46
CA GLU A 113 -1.63 -8.06 5.11
C GLU A 113 -0.49 -7.15 4.63
N CYS A 114 -0.80 -6.10 3.86
CA CYS A 114 0.17 -5.11 3.41
C CYS A 114 0.80 -4.37 4.61
N ILE A 115 -0.01 -3.97 5.58
CA ILE A 115 0.45 -3.31 6.81
C ILE A 115 1.35 -4.25 7.59
N CYS A 116 0.90 -5.49 7.83
CA CYS A 116 1.68 -6.49 8.56
C CYS A 116 3.07 -6.68 7.94
N ARG A 117 3.16 -6.90 6.62
CA ARG A 117 4.45 -7.11 5.94
C ARG A 117 5.44 -5.96 6.07
N VAL A 118 4.96 -4.71 6.07
CA VAL A 118 5.83 -3.54 6.24
C VAL A 118 6.26 -3.37 7.70
N TYR A 119 5.35 -3.56 8.65
CA TYR A 119 5.66 -3.33 10.06
C TYR A 119 6.47 -4.47 10.67
N ASP A 120 6.25 -5.71 10.23
CA ASP A 120 6.98 -6.91 10.65
C ASP A 120 8.28 -7.19 9.88
N ALA A 121 8.68 -6.32 8.95
CA ALA A 121 9.92 -6.42 8.18
C ALA A 121 11.12 -6.78 9.09
N LYS A 122 11.77 -7.91 8.80
CA LYS A 122 12.85 -8.46 9.64
C LYS A 122 14.22 -7.98 9.15
N GLU A 123 15.13 -7.78 10.09
CA GLU A 123 16.54 -7.49 9.79
C GLU A 123 17.18 -8.70 9.08
N VAL A 124 17.93 -8.45 8.01
CA VAL A 124 18.64 -9.44 7.19
C VAL A 124 20.10 -9.07 6.98
#